data_AF-A0A521ZN85-F1
#
_entry.id   AF-A0A521ZN85-F1
#
_cell.length_a   1.000
_cell.length_b   1.000
_cell.length_c   1.000
_cell.angle_alpha   90.00
_cell.angle_beta   90.00
_cell.angle_gamma   90.00
#
_symmetry.space_group_name_H-M   'P 1'
#
loop_
_entity.id
_entity.type
_entity.pdbx_description
1 polymer ?
#
loop_
_entity_poly.entity_id
_entity_poly.type
_entity_poly.pdbx_seq_one_letter_code
_entity_poly.pdbx_strand_id
1 'polypeptide(L)' 'TRNEQGKMAVTHVTLRPRVVFAGAQQPDADALMNMHHEAHEACFIANSVKSEIVVEPRA' A
#
# COMPACT_ATOMS: atom_id res chain seq x y z
N THR A 1 -16.11 8.21 -6.20
CA THR A 1 -16.59 9.35 -5.37
C THR A 1 -16.16 10.64 -6.02
N ARG A 2 -16.70 11.81 -5.62
CA ARG A 2 -16.20 13.08 -6.13
C ARG A 2 -14.99 13.53 -5.30
N ASN A 3 -13.98 14.10 -5.93
CA ASN A 3 -12.84 14.72 -5.24
C ASN A 3 -13.19 16.13 -4.75
N GLU A 4 -12.25 16.81 -4.08
CA GLU A 4 -12.40 18.18 -3.55
C GLU A 4 -12.78 19.22 -4.62
N GLN A 5 -12.54 18.93 -5.90
CA GLN A 5 -12.91 19.79 -7.04
C GLN A 5 -14.28 19.44 -7.64
N GLY A 6 -15.06 18.56 -6.98
CA GLY A 6 -16.37 18.11 -7.46
C GLY A 6 -16.32 17.17 -8.66
N LYS A 7 -15.14 16.73 -9.10
CA LYS A 7 -14.99 15.82 -10.26
C LYS A 7 -15.04 14.37 -9.81
N MET A 8 -15.60 13.50 -10.65
CA MET A 8 -15.56 12.05 -10.41
C MET A 8 -14.11 11.57 -10.44
N ALA A 9 -13.68 10.90 -9.37
CA ALA A 9 -12.33 10.39 -9.22
C ALA A 9 -12.33 9.12 -8.34
N VAL A 10 -11.23 8.38 -8.42
CA VAL A 10 -10.85 7.45 -7.36
C VAL A 10 -10.26 8.32 -6.25
N THR A 11 -10.89 8.34 -5.08
CA THR A 11 -10.41 9.15 -3.94
C THR A 11 -9.73 8.29 -2.87
N HIS A 12 -9.99 6.98 -2.86
CA HIS A 12 -9.51 6.04 -1.86
C HIS A 12 -9.13 4.72 -2.54
N VAL A 13 -7.99 4.15 -2.15
CA VAL A 13 -7.52 2.84 -2.59
C VAL A 13 -7.01 2.08 -1.37
N THR A 14 -7.46 0.84 -1.19
CA THR A 14 -6.94 -0.06 -0.16
C THR A 14 -6.20 -1.21 -0.82
N LEU A 15 -4.89 -1.32 -0.56
CA LEU A 15 -4.06 -2.41 -1.02
C LEU A 15 -3.98 -3.48 0.06
N ARG A 16 -4.31 -4.73 -0.28
CA ARG A 16 -4.30 -5.88 0.64
C ARG A 16 -3.34 -6.95 0.15
N PRO A 17 -2.02 -6.67 0.15
CA PRO A 17 -1.04 -7.61 -0.35
C PRO A 17 -1.02 -8.86 0.54
N ARG A 18 -0.96 -10.01 -0.10
CA ARG A 18 -0.70 -11.31 0.54
C ARG A 18 0.60 -11.85 -0.03
N VAL A 19 1.59 -12.02 0.82
CA VAL A 19 2.96 -12.39 0.43
C VAL A 19 3.32 -13.71 1.07
N VAL A 20 3.90 -14.62 0.27
CA VAL A 20 4.44 -15.90 0.77
C VAL A 20 5.95 -15.87 0.57
N PHE A 21 6.70 -16.00 1.65
CA PHE A 21 8.15 -16.08 1.61
C PHE A 21 8.59 -17.55 1.62
N ALA A 22 9.70 -17.84 0.95
CA ALA A 22 10.30 -19.17 0.88
C ALA A 22 11.64 -19.21 1.63
N GLY A 23 12.07 -20.42 2.01
CA GLY A 23 13.32 -20.63 2.73
C GLY A 23 13.17 -20.57 4.25
N ALA A 24 14.29 -20.84 4.94
CA ALA A 24 14.32 -20.97 6.40
C ALA A 24 14.26 -19.62 7.12
N GLN A 25 14.71 -18.54 6.49
CA GLN A 25 14.66 -17.20 7.05
C GLN A 25 13.39 -16.50 6.55
N GLN A 26 12.48 -16.26 7.48
CA GLN A 26 11.20 -15.58 7.25
C GLN A 26 11.24 -14.23 7.99
N PRO A 27 10.68 -13.15 7.44
CA PRO A 27 10.52 -11.92 8.19
C PRO A 27 9.55 -12.15 9.35
N ASP A 28 9.81 -11.49 10.47
CA ASP A 28 8.78 -11.32 11.50
C ASP A 28 7.74 -10.26 11.04
N ALA A 29 6.74 -10.04 11.89
CA ALA A 29 5.65 -9.12 11.58
C ALA A 29 6.14 -7.67 11.38
N ASP A 30 7.09 -7.23 12.19
CA ASP A 30 7.61 -5.85 12.13
C ASP A 30 8.43 -5.63 10.87
N ALA A 31 9.29 -6.60 10.51
CA ALA A 31 10.04 -6.56 9.26
C ALA A 31 9.10 -6.55 8.04
N LEU A 32 8.03 -7.35 8.06
CA LEU A 32 7.04 -7.36 6.98
C LEU A 32 6.31 -6.01 6.86
N MET A 33 5.90 -5.41 7.98
CA MET A 33 5.26 -4.09 7.99
C MET A 33 6.20 -3.00 7.46
N ASN A 34 7.47 -3.01 7.89
CA ASN A 34 8.47 -2.06 7.42
C ASN A 34 8.71 -2.17 5.92
N MET A 35 8.82 -3.38 5.37
CA MET A 35 8.94 -3.58 3.92
C MET A 35 7.77 -2.98 3.15
N HIS A 36 6.54 -3.16 3.64
CA HIS A 36 5.36 -2.57 3.01
C HIS A 36 5.33 -1.04 3.10
N HIS A 37 5.76 -0.47 4.22
CA HIS A 37 5.88 0.97 4.39
C HIS A 37 6.92 1.57 3.43
N GLU A 38 8.12 1.01 3.40
CA GLU A 38 9.20 1.45 2.50
C GLU A 38 8.79 1.35 1.02
N ALA A 39 8.15 0.24 0.63
CA ALA A 39 7.66 0.06 -0.73
C ALA A 39 6.61 1.11 -1.12
N HIS A 40 5.77 1.54 -0.18
CA HIS A 40 4.75 2.55 -0.43
C HIS A 40 5.34 3.96 -0.54
N GLU A 41 6.26 4.33 0.34
CA GLU A 41 7.02 5.59 0.27
C GLU A 41 7.73 5.75 -1.09
N ALA A 42 8.31 4.66 -1.60
CA ALA A 42 8.99 4.64 -2.89
C ALA A 42 8.05 4.48 -4.10
N CYS A 43 6.73 4.36 -3.92
CA CYS A 43 5.81 4.01 -5.00
C CYS A 43 5.52 5.19 -5.93
N PHE A 44 6.04 5.14 -7.17
CA PHE A 44 5.79 6.20 -8.16
C PHE A 44 4.31 6.47 -8.42
N ILE A 45 3.47 5.43 -8.39
CA ILE A 45 2.03 5.58 -8.62
C ILE A 45 1.38 6.30 -7.44
N ALA A 46 1.72 5.92 -6.19
CA ALA A 46 1.22 6.60 -5.01
C ALA A 46 1.62 8.08 -4.99
N ASN A 47 2.87 8.37 -5.37
CA ASN A 47 3.42 9.71 -5.45
C ASN A 47 2.86 10.55 -6.62
N SER A 48 2.08 9.94 -7.52
CA SER A 48 1.52 10.61 -8.71
C SER A 48 0.01 10.84 -8.63
N VAL A 49 -0.67 10.38 -7.57
CA VAL A 49 -2.12 10.47 -7.44
C VAL A 49 -2.54 11.27 -6.21
N LYS A 50 -3.76 11.80 -6.24
CA LYS A 50 -4.39 12.48 -5.09
C LYS A 50 -5.25 11.55 -4.23
N SER A 51 -5.33 10.27 -4.60
CA SER A 51 -6.08 9.28 -3.84
C SER A 51 -5.41 9.07 -2.49
N GLU A 52 -6.20 8.95 -1.43
CA GLU A 52 -5.71 8.33 -0.20
C GLU A 52 -5.44 6.84 -0.49
N ILE A 53 -4.22 6.38 -0.21
CA ILE A 53 -3.83 4.98 -0.38
C ILE A 53 -3.49 4.41 0.98
N VAL A 54 -4.16 3.33 1.35
CA VAL A 54 -3.93 2.59 2.59
C VAL A 54 -3.44 1.20 2.26
N VAL A 55 -2.38 0.75 2.94
CA VAL A 55 -1.85 -0.61 2.81
C VAL A 55 -2.26 -1.41 4.05
N GLU A 56 -2.97 -2.51 3.84
CA GLU A 56 -3.42 -3.48 4.85
C GLU A 56 -2.80 -4.85 4.56
N PRO A 57 -1.53 -5.10 4.92
CA PRO A 57 -0.88 -6.39 4.67
C PRO A 57 -1.62 -7.54 5.34
N ARG A 58 -1.65 -8.70 4.67
CA ARG A 58 -2.22 -9.93 5.19
C ARG A 58 -1.18 -11.04 5.18
N ALA A 59 -1.14 -11.81 6.27
CA ALA A 59 -0.36 -13.05 6.36
C ALA A 59 -0.93 -14.15 5.45
#